data_AF-A0A4S4CAG3-F1
#
_entry.id   AF-A0A4S4CAG3-F1
#
_cell.length_a   1.000
_cell.length_b   1.000
_cell.length_c   1.000
_cell.angle_alpha   90.00
_cell.angle_beta   90.00
_cell.angle_gamma   90.00
#
_symmetry.space_group_name_H-M   'P 1'
#
loop_
_entity.id
_entity.type
_entity.pdbx_description
1 polymer ?
#
loop_
_entity_poly.entity_id
_entity_poly.type
_entity_poly.pdbx_seq_one_letter_code
_entity_poly.pdbx_strand_id
1 'polypeptide(L)'
;MRFLLCAGLALLLLGCAGPRRVAAQVNSDLGTVATGGAAADLQVRNRALTQAADVYVRTCAQVLEVMQAETGSFLPGLEGRPCSDPALGGSALPTPNSVRSSVIHLSGPHYTVSVTDQVGQLHTLSGP
;
A
#
# COMPACT_ATOMS: atom_id res chain seq x y z
N MET A 1 -71.10 -10.85 10.99
CA MET A 1 -69.99 -11.81 10.79
C MET A 1 -69.80 -11.96 9.28
N ARG A 2 -68.66 -11.49 8.75
CA ARG A 2 -68.35 -11.38 7.31
C ARG A 2 -67.24 -12.39 6.98
N PHE A 3 -67.49 -13.23 5.99
CA PHE A 3 -66.53 -14.09 5.27
C PHE A 3 -67.12 -14.24 3.85
N LEU A 4 -66.41 -14.28 2.73
CA LEU A 4 -65.07 -13.90 2.33
C LEU A 4 -65.12 -14.07 0.80
N LEU A 5 -65.03 -12.98 0.03
CA LEU A 5 -64.89 -13.04 -1.43
C LEU A 5 -63.46 -12.61 -1.75
N CYS A 6 -62.60 -13.56 -2.11
CA CYS A 6 -61.26 -13.27 -2.63
C CYS A 6 -61.23 -13.62 -4.12
N ALA A 7 -61.42 -12.60 -4.95
CA ALA A 7 -61.09 -12.65 -6.37
C ALA A 7 -60.35 -11.37 -6.74
N GLY A 8 -59.10 -11.55 -7.18
CA GLY A 8 -58.38 -10.69 -8.13
C GLY A 8 -58.17 -9.22 -7.77
N LEU A 9 -56.95 -8.88 -7.32
CA LEU A 9 -56.35 -7.61 -7.71
C LEU A 9 -54.85 -7.79 -7.98
N ALA A 10 -54.48 -7.42 -9.20
CA ALA A 10 -53.16 -7.48 -9.76
C ALA A 10 -52.29 -6.29 -9.31
N LEU A 11 -50.97 -6.52 -9.36
CA LEU A 11 -49.86 -5.58 -9.48
C LEU A 11 -49.78 -4.41 -8.47
N LEU A 12 -48.82 -4.50 -7.54
CA LEU A 12 -47.93 -3.37 -7.22
C LEU A 12 -46.68 -3.84 -6.43
N LEU A 13 -45.57 -3.92 -7.18
CA LEU A 13 -44.23 -3.42 -6.82
C LEU A 13 -43.76 -3.58 -5.37
N LEU A 14 -43.02 -4.65 -5.06
CA LEU A 14 -41.92 -4.57 -4.09
C LEU A 14 -40.76 -5.47 -4.53
N GLY A 15 -39.64 -4.80 -4.80
CA GLY A 15 -38.40 -5.38 -5.27
C GLY A 15 -37.79 -6.36 -4.27
N CYS A 16 -37.56 -7.57 -4.74
CA CYS A 16 -36.66 -8.55 -4.14
C CYS A 16 -35.94 -9.26 -5.28
N ALA A 17 -34.85 -8.67 -5.78
CA ALA A 17 -33.92 -9.35 -6.67
C ALA A 17 -32.52 -8.76 -6.47
N GLY A 18 -31.60 -9.57 -5.93
CA GLY A 18 -30.17 -9.25 -5.98
C GLY A 18 -29.36 -9.85 -4.84
N PRO A 19 -28.76 -11.03 -5.00
CA PRO A 19 -27.63 -11.42 -4.16
C PRO A 19 -26.48 -10.43 -4.40
N ARG A 20 -25.96 -9.82 -3.33
CA ARG A 20 -24.71 -9.06 -3.34
C ARG A 20 -23.57 -9.99 -3.76
N ARG A 21 -23.26 -10.02 -5.06
CA ARG A 21 -22.00 -10.55 -5.55
C ARG A 21 -20.91 -9.56 -5.16
N VAL A 22 -20.19 -9.88 -4.09
CA VAL A 22 -18.86 -9.35 -3.84
C VAL A 22 -18.03 -9.76 -5.05
N ALA A 23 -17.72 -8.81 -5.93
CA ALA A 23 -16.78 -9.02 -7.01
C ALA A 23 -15.39 -9.23 -6.38
N ALA A 24 -15.05 -10.50 -6.14
CA ALA A 24 -13.66 -10.91 -6.05
C ALA A 24 -13.02 -10.59 -7.41
N GLN A 25 -12.36 -9.44 -7.50
CA GLN A 25 -11.60 -9.04 -8.67
C GLN A 25 -10.28 -9.83 -8.69
N VAL A 26 -10.39 -11.13 -8.94
CA VAL A 26 -9.27 -11.99 -9.35
C VAL A 26 -9.18 -11.84 -10.86
N ASN A 27 -8.38 -10.87 -11.30
CA ASN A 27 -8.20 -10.58 -12.72
C ASN A 27 -7.25 -11.62 -13.34
N SER A 28 -7.79 -12.80 -13.63
CA SER A 28 -7.15 -13.83 -14.45
C SER A 28 -7.52 -13.59 -15.92
N ASP A 29 -6.89 -12.58 -16.54
CA ASP A 29 -6.87 -12.46 -18.01
C ASP A 29 -5.70 -13.28 -18.55
N LEU A 30 -5.95 -14.59 -18.70
CA LEU A 30 -5.14 -15.45 -19.55
C LEU A 30 -5.64 -15.29 -20.98
N GLY A 31 -5.05 -14.36 -21.73
CA GLY A 31 -5.35 -14.20 -23.15
C GLY A 31 -4.75 -12.95 -23.77
N THR A 32 -3.57 -13.07 -24.39
CA THR A 32 -3.27 -12.68 -25.79
C THR A 32 -1.75 -12.66 -25.95
N VAL A 33 -1.18 -13.69 -26.57
CA VAL A 33 0.21 -13.67 -27.06
C VAL A 33 0.19 -12.88 -28.37
N ALA A 34 0.49 -11.59 -28.30
CA ALA A 34 0.72 -10.76 -29.47
C ALA A 34 1.85 -9.78 -29.13
N THR A 35 3.03 -10.01 -29.72
CA THR A 35 4.12 -9.07 -30.12
C THR A 35 4.19 -7.64 -29.52
N GLY A 36 3.80 -7.47 -28.26
CA GLY A 36 3.84 -6.26 -27.44
C GLY A 36 4.33 -6.55 -26.01
N GLY A 37 4.89 -7.75 -25.81
CA GLY A 37 5.28 -8.26 -24.50
C GLY A 37 6.32 -7.41 -23.78
N ALA A 38 7.21 -6.71 -24.50
CA ALA A 38 8.24 -5.88 -23.87
C ALA A 38 7.66 -4.68 -23.10
N ALA A 39 6.59 -4.05 -23.62
CA ALA A 39 5.97 -2.92 -22.95
C ALA A 39 5.13 -3.35 -21.74
N ALA A 40 4.39 -4.46 -21.87
CA ALA A 40 3.62 -5.04 -20.78
C ALA A 40 4.54 -5.60 -19.67
N ASP A 41 5.64 -6.26 -20.03
CA ASP A 41 6.64 -6.79 -19.09
C ASP A 41 7.36 -5.65 -18.35
N LEU A 42 7.73 -4.57 -19.05
CA LEU A 42 8.27 -3.37 -18.42
C LEU A 42 7.27 -2.74 -17.45
N GLN A 43 5.98 -2.67 -17.81
CA GLN A 43 4.95 -2.12 -16.93
C GLN A 43 4.74 -2.98 -15.67
N VAL A 44 4.71 -4.31 -15.82
CA VAL A 44 4.62 -5.25 -14.68
C VAL A 44 5.84 -5.12 -13.77
N ARG A 45 7.04 -5.06 -14.35
CA ARG A 45 8.29 -4.87 -13.62
C ARG A 45 8.31 -3.54 -12.87
N ASN A 46 7.95 -2.43 -13.52
CA ASN A 46 7.90 -1.11 -12.88
C ASN A 46 6.93 -1.12 -11.70
N ARG A 47 5.76 -1.74 -11.86
CA ARG A 47 4.80 -1.90 -10.77
C ARG A 47 5.37 -2.69 -9.60
N ALA A 48 6.09 -3.78 -9.86
CA ALA A 48 6.74 -4.57 -8.83
C ALA A 48 7.84 -3.78 -8.09
N LEU A 49 8.64 -2.96 -8.82
CA LEU A 49 9.65 -2.10 -8.22
C LEU A 49 9.01 -1.05 -7.29
N THR A 50 7.94 -0.39 -7.76
CA THR A 50 7.19 0.58 -6.95
C THR A 50 6.57 -0.06 -5.71
N GLN A 51 5.93 -1.24 -5.84
CA GLN A 51 5.37 -1.96 -4.69
C GLN A 51 6.44 -2.38 -3.66
N ALA A 52 7.62 -2.77 -4.11
CA ALA A 52 8.72 -3.11 -3.21
C ALA A 52 9.26 -1.88 -2.48
N ALA A 53 9.33 -0.72 -3.13
CA ALA A 53 9.70 0.54 -2.48
C ALA A 53 8.65 0.98 -1.44
N ASP A 54 7.36 0.78 -1.74
CA ASP A 54 6.24 0.97 -0.81
C ASP A 54 6.35 0.10 0.45
N VAL A 55 6.78 -1.15 0.31
CA VAL A 55 7.05 -2.03 1.46
C VAL A 55 8.24 -1.49 2.24
N TYR A 56 9.33 -1.12 1.57
CA TYR A 56 10.53 -0.59 2.21
C TYR A 56 10.28 0.67 3.04
N VAL A 57 9.51 1.64 2.51
CA VAL A 57 9.18 2.87 3.27
C VAL A 57 8.36 2.56 4.52
N ARG A 58 7.39 1.62 4.43
CA ARG A 58 6.60 1.18 5.59
C ARG A 58 7.46 0.48 6.64
N THR A 59 8.35 -0.41 6.22
CA THR A 59 9.25 -1.10 7.15
C THR A 59 10.21 -0.12 7.82
N CYS A 60 10.73 0.87 7.10
CA CYS A 60 11.59 1.90 7.69
C CYS A 60 10.85 2.72 8.75
N ALA A 61 9.62 3.14 8.46
CA ALA A 61 8.79 3.83 9.44
C ALA A 61 8.53 2.98 10.70
N GLN A 62 8.23 1.69 10.54
CA GLN A 62 8.06 0.77 11.67
C GLN A 62 9.32 0.67 12.54
N VAL A 63 10.51 0.63 11.93
CA VAL A 63 11.78 0.64 12.66
C VAL A 63 11.94 1.93 13.46
N LEU A 64 11.61 3.08 12.87
CA LEU A 64 11.67 4.38 13.55
C LEU A 64 10.68 4.45 14.72
N GLU A 65 9.47 3.90 14.58
CA GLU A 65 8.49 3.80 15.68
C GLU A 65 8.99 2.94 16.83
N VAL A 66 9.60 1.79 16.54
CA VAL A 66 10.21 0.93 17.55
C VAL A 66 11.34 1.66 18.26
N MET A 67 12.22 2.31 17.51
CA MET A 67 13.32 3.09 18.10
C MET A 67 12.81 4.23 18.97
N GLN A 68 11.77 4.96 18.55
CA GLN A 68 11.15 6.00 19.38
C GLN A 68 10.58 5.41 20.68
N ALA A 69 9.94 4.25 20.61
CA ALA A 69 9.41 3.58 21.79
C ALA A 69 10.53 3.19 22.77
N GLU A 70 11.70 2.78 22.27
CA GLU A 70 12.87 2.43 23.09
C GLU A 70 13.59 3.65 23.69
N THR A 71 13.61 4.77 22.95
CA THR A 71 14.39 5.97 23.29
C THR A 71 13.58 7.08 23.97
N GLY A 72 12.26 6.93 24.05
CA GLY A 72 11.36 7.95 24.62
C GLY A 72 11.08 9.11 23.65
N SER A 73 10.76 8.79 22.40
CA SER A 73 10.44 9.74 21.30
C SER A 73 11.62 10.56 20.77
N PHE A 74 12.85 10.11 20.99
CA PHE A 74 14.04 10.82 20.53
C PHE A 74 14.86 10.00 19.54
N LEU A 75 15.00 10.48 18.31
CA LEU A 75 15.74 9.82 17.23
C LEU A 75 17.04 10.58 16.90
N PRO A 76 18.07 10.56 17.76
CA PRO A 76 19.27 11.35 17.54
C PRO A 76 20.09 10.87 16.35
N GLY A 77 20.56 11.82 15.53
CA GLY A 77 21.56 11.54 14.51
C GLY A 77 21.04 10.86 13.24
N LEU A 78 19.72 10.70 13.10
CA LEU A 78 19.07 10.10 11.93
C LEU A 78 18.62 11.13 10.88
N GLU A 79 18.68 12.43 11.18
CA GLU A 79 18.34 13.47 10.20
C GLU A 79 19.22 13.39 8.95
N GLY A 80 18.57 13.35 7.79
CA GLY A 80 19.23 13.24 6.49
C GLY A 80 19.85 11.86 6.21
N ARG A 81 19.65 10.86 7.09
CA ARG A 81 20.23 9.53 6.94
C ARG A 81 19.31 8.60 6.14
N PRO A 82 19.87 7.63 5.40
CA PRO A 82 19.07 6.59 4.78
C PRO A 82 18.56 5.58 5.81
N CYS A 83 17.52 4.84 5.45
CA CYS A 83 16.97 3.74 6.27
C CYS A 83 17.93 2.53 6.42
N SER A 84 19.04 2.54 5.69
CA SER A 84 20.14 1.57 5.80
C SER A 84 21.28 2.06 6.69
N ASP A 85 21.17 3.24 7.29
CA ASP A 85 22.25 3.79 8.12
C ASP A 85 22.44 2.95 9.38
N PRO A 86 23.69 2.59 9.74
CA PRO A 86 23.97 1.79 10.92
C PRO A 86 23.60 2.46 12.25
N ALA A 87 23.29 3.75 12.27
CA ALA A 87 22.72 4.43 13.44
C ALA A 87 21.37 3.85 13.87
N LEU A 88 20.66 3.13 12.97
CA LEU A 88 19.47 2.34 13.29
C LEU A 88 19.81 0.99 13.98
N GLY A 89 21.09 0.71 14.21
CA GLY A 89 21.57 -0.49 14.88
C GLY A 89 21.23 -1.78 14.13
N GLY A 90 20.83 -2.81 14.88
CA GLY A 90 20.39 -4.10 14.31
C GLY A 90 19.12 -4.02 13.46
N SER A 91 18.45 -2.87 13.47
CA SER A 91 17.22 -2.60 12.72
C SER A 91 17.48 -1.86 11.40
N ALA A 92 18.74 -1.59 11.06
CA ALA A 92 19.11 -0.99 9.77
C ALA A 92 18.60 -1.87 8.61
N LEU A 93 17.87 -1.26 7.68
CA LEU A 93 17.23 -1.99 6.60
C LEU A 93 18.15 -2.04 5.37
N PRO A 94 18.50 -3.22 4.86
CA PRO A 94 19.28 -3.31 3.63
C PRO A 94 18.50 -2.68 2.48
N THR A 95 19.16 -1.81 1.72
CA THR A 95 18.53 -1.13 0.59
C THR A 95 18.24 -2.15 -0.52
N PRO A 96 16.96 -2.41 -0.86
CA PRO A 96 16.62 -3.34 -1.93
C PRO A 96 16.92 -2.72 -3.30
N ASN A 97 17.12 -3.55 -4.31
CA ASN A 97 17.36 -3.11 -5.68
C ASN A 97 16.21 -2.25 -6.26
N SER A 98 15.02 -2.29 -5.67
CA SER A 98 13.88 -1.45 -6.04
C SER A 98 13.99 0.01 -5.59
N VAL A 99 14.89 0.31 -4.65
CA VAL A 99 15.08 1.64 -4.07
C VAL A 99 16.34 2.27 -4.65
N ARG A 100 16.20 3.52 -5.12
CA ARG A 100 17.31 4.34 -5.61
C ARG A 100 17.94 5.16 -4.49
N SER A 101 17.11 5.73 -3.62
CA SER A 101 17.55 6.50 -2.47
C SER A 101 16.50 6.49 -1.37
N SER A 102 16.93 6.65 -0.13
CA SER A 102 16.05 6.90 1.01
C SER A 102 16.65 7.99 1.90
N VAL A 103 15.79 8.77 2.53
CA VAL A 103 16.17 9.83 3.47
C VAL A 103 15.13 9.91 4.59
N ILE A 104 15.62 10.07 5.81
CA ILE A 104 14.83 10.29 7.01
C ILE A 104 14.91 11.78 7.34
N HIS A 105 13.75 12.38 7.57
CA HIS A 105 13.60 13.73 8.11
C HIS A 105 12.91 13.66 9.47
N LEU A 106 13.34 14.49 10.40
CA LEU A 106 12.94 14.56 11.79
C LEU A 106 12.44 15.98 12.07
N SER A 107 11.29 16.07 12.72
CA SER A 107 10.63 17.32 13.07
C SER A 107 10.09 17.24 14.49
N GLY A 108 11.01 17.35 15.46
CA GLY A 108 10.70 17.17 16.88
C GLY A 108 10.42 15.70 17.19
N PRO A 109 9.24 15.33 17.73
CA PRO A 109 8.88 13.93 17.93
C PRO A 109 8.57 13.22 16.61
N HIS A 110 8.16 13.98 15.58
CA HIS A 110 7.70 13.43 14.32
C HIS A 110 8.85 13.09 13.37
N TYR A 111 8.59 12.18 12.45
CA TYR A 111 9.49 11.87 11.35
C TYR A 111 8.76 11.74 10.02
N THR A 112 9.51 11.92 8.93
CA THR A 112 9.09 11.64 7.56
C THR A 112 10.18 10.82 6.88
N VAL A 113 9.84 9.63 6.40
CA VAL A 113 10.69 8.82 5.53
C VAL A 113 10.32 9.10 4.09
N SER A 114 11.31 9.42 3.27
CA SER A 114 11.17 9.62 1.83
C SER A 114 12.04 8.61 1.08
N VAL A 115 11.43 7.84 0.19
CA VAL A 115 12.08 6.78 -0.60
C VAL A 115 11.81 7.03 -2.07
N THR A 116 12.87 7.16 -2.86
CA THR A 116 12.76 7.21 -4.32
C THR A 116 13.02 5.82 -4.88
N ASP A 117 12.09 5.28 -5.67
CA ASP A 117 12.26 4.00 -6.32
C ASP A 117 13.15 4.10 -7.58
N GLN A 118 13.50 2.95 -8.17
CA GLN A 118 14.33 2.90 -9.38
C GLN A 118 13.66 3.52 -10.61
N VAL A 119 12.34 3.66 -10.62
CA VAL A 119 11.62 4.33 -11.72
C VAL A 119 11.46 5.83 -11.50
N GLY A 120 11.96 6.34 -10.36
CA GLY A 120 11.98 7.76 -10.02
C GLY A 120 10.73 8.26 -9.29
N GLN A 121 9.84 7.37 -8.85
CA GLN A 121 8.69 7.74 -8.03
C GLN A 121 9.09 7.95 -6.58
N LEU A 122 8.53 8.98 -5.95
CA LEU A 122 8.76 9.31 -4.55
C LEU A 122 7.65 8.73 -3.68
N HIS A 123 8.05 7.97 -2.67
CA HIS A 123 7.20 7.36 -1.67
C HIS A 123 7.50 7.99 -0.31
N THR A 124 6.50 8.54 0.36
CA THR A 124 6.69 9.21 1.64
C THR A 124 5.77 8.64 2.69
N LEU A 125 6.29 8.41 3.89
CA LEU A 125 5.49 8.05 5.05
C LEU A 125 5.93 8.84 6.26
N SER A 126 4.99 9.39 7.00
CA SER A 126 5.26 10.16 8.21
C SER A 126 4.64 9.48 9.42
N GLY A 127 5.33 9.57 10.55
CA GLY A 127 4.88 9.01 11.81
C GLY A 127 4.95 10.04 12.95
N PRO A 128 4.33 9.70 14.09
CA PRO A 128 4.33 10.51 15.28
C PRO A 128 5.72 10.72 15.86
#